data_AF-A0A7L4TPB6-F1
#
_entry.id   AF-A0A7L4TPB6-F1
#
_cell.length_a   1.000
_cell.length_b   1.000
_cell.length_c   1.000
_cell.angle_alpha   90.00
_cell.angle_beta   90.00
_cell.angle_gamma   90.00
#
_symmetry.space_group_name_H-M   'P 1'
#
loop_
_entity.id
_entity.type
_entity.pdbx_description
1 polymer ?
#
loop_
_entity_poly.entity_id
_entity_poly.type
_entity_poly.pdbx_seq_one_letter_code
_entity_poly.pdbx_strand_id
1 'polypeptide(L)'
;MGDVVRFFVVFKFSLEFSDYIEIFGIVVNFFLAIWIVKTIQNKLTNKRVLKDHFICEIKELRVDYNDYIKNCYAGNLIPQDTLRWFKLINIKTTHLMNDVQELYNVSCPELTSFHNDLRDIITNSTEYSNNFRPNTPVIFSSRTKRQMDLIQLTHYGLFNKLVRLVNDAN
;
A
#
# COMPACT_ATOMS: atom_id res chain seq x y z
N MET A 1 54.69 49.09 -36.46
CA MET A 1 55.22 48.91 -35.10
C MET A 1 54.41 49.81 -34.18
N GLY A 2 53.81 49.25 -33.14
CA GLY A 2 53.00 49.95 -32.12
C GLY A 2 51.50 49.99 -32.44
N ASP A 3 50.57 49.62 -31.56
CA ASP A 3 50.63 48.82 -30.33
C ASP A 3 49.21 48.34 -30.01
N VAL A 4 49.12 47.18 -29.38
CA VAL A 4 47.88 46.48 -29.04
C VAL A 4 47.24 47.14 -27.82
N VAL A 5 46.10 47.81 -27.96
CA VAL A 5 45.33 48.28 -26.81
C VAL A 5 44.45 47.14 -26.28
N ARG A 6 44.99 46.42 -25.29
CA ARG A 6 44.25 45.46 -24.45
C ARG A 6 43.28 46.24 -23.55
N PHE A 7 41.98 46.04 -23.74
CA PHE A 7 40.96 46.46 -22.78
C PHE A 7 40.94 45.45 -21.61
N PHE A 8 41.68 45.75 -20.53
CA PHE A 8 41.50 45.09 -19.24
C PHE A 8 40.40 45.84 -18.49
N VAL A 9 39.19 45.27 -18.45
CA VAL A 9 38.15 45.73 -17.51
C VAL A 9 38.55 45.21 -16.13
N VAL A 10 39.25 46.05 -15.37
CA VAL A 10 39.49 45.81 -13.95
C VAL A 10 38.23 46.25 -13.20
N PHE A 11 37.37 45.29 -12.84
CA PHE A 11 36.31 45.52 -11.86
C PHE A 11 36.98 45.76 -10.48
N LYS A 12 37.31 47.02 -10.19
CA LYS A 12 37.58 47.44 -8.81
C LYS A 12 36.25 47.70 -8.12
N PHE A 13 35.68 46.65 -7.54
CA PHE A 13 34.59 46.76 -6.59
C PHE A 13 35.16 47.24 -5.25
N SER A 14 35.01 48.53 -4.93
CA SER A 14 35.03 48.98 -3.53
C SER A 14 33.66 48.69 -2.95
N LEU A 15 33.43 47.44 -2.55
CA LEU A 15 32.23 47.05 -1.80
C LEU A 15 32.39 47.57 -0.38
N GLU A 16 31.44 48.39 0.06
CA GLU A 16 31.36 48.77 1.46
C GLU A 16 30.89 47.56 2.29
N PHE A 17 31.22 47.52 3.58
CA PHE A 17 30.83 46.41 4.47
C PHE A 17 29.31 46.17 4.48
N SER A 18 28.53 47.22 4.21
CA SER A 18 27.07 47.14 4.06
C SER A 18 26.64 46.30 2.85
N ASP A 19 27.30 46.44 1.69
CA ASP A 19 26.98 45.71 0.46
C ASP A 19 27.25 44.21 0.63
N TYR A 20 28.30 43.86 1.38
CA TYR A 20 28.59 42.46 1.73
C TYR A 20 27.49 41.84 2.60
N ILE A 21 26.89 42.60 3.52
CA ILE A 21 25.80 42.12 4.37
C ILE A 21 24.53 41.88 3.53
N GLU A 22 24.22 42.76 2.58
CA GLU A 22 23.07 42.58 1.68
C GLU A 22 23.26 41.36 0.75
N ILE A 23 24.42 41.23 0.13
CA ILE A 23 24.75 40.07 -0.72
C ILE A 23 24.70 38.78 0.11
N PHE A 24 25.24 38.79 1.32
CA PHE A 24 25.19 37.65 2.23
C PHE A 24 23.74 37.31 2.62
N GLY A 25 22.90 38.31 2.88
CA GLY A 25 21.48 38.12 3.17
C GLY A 25 20.72 37.47 2.01
N ILE A 26 20.99 37.89 0.76
CA ILE A 26 20.41 37.29 -0.45
C ILE A 26 20.85 35.83 -0.60
N VAL A 27 22.15 35.56 -0.42
CA VAL A 27 22.72 34.22 -0.53
C VAL A 27 22.15 33.28 0.54
N VAL A 28 22.07 33.72 1.80
CA VAL A 28 21.51 32.94 2.90
C VAL A 28 20.03 32.64 2.66
N ASN A 29 19.23 33.62 2.25
CA ASN A 29 17.81 33.42 1.95
C ASN A 29 17.60 32.42 0.80
N PHE A 30 18.45 32.45 -0.22
CA PHE A 30 18.43 31.48 -1.32
C PHE A 30 18.73 30.06 -0.84
N PHE A 31 19.75 29.87 0.01
CA PHE A 31 20.07 28.55 0.58
C PHE A 31 18.96 28.03 1.51
N LEU A 32 18.38 28.90 2.33
CA LEU A 32 17.25 28.55 3.21
C LEU A 32 16.04 28.08 2.41
N ALA A 33 15.69 28.78 1.33
CA ALA A 33 14.58 28.40 0.46
C ALA A 33 14.79 26.99 -0.15
N ILE A 34 15.98 26.70 -0.68
CA ILE A 34 16.32 25.37 -1.22
C ILE A 34 16.23 24.30 -0.12
N TRP A 35 16.73 24.58 1.07
CA TRP A 35 16.73 23.64 2.18
C TRP A 35 15.31 23.31 2.66
N ILE A 36 14.45 24.31 2.78
CA ILE A 36 13.03 24.15 3.14
C ILE A 36 12.31 23.28 2.11
N VAL A 37 12.46 23.60 0.82
CA VAL A 37 11.84 22.85 -0.27
C VAL A 37 12.30 21.39 -0.27
N LYS A 38 13.62 21.15 -0.17
CA LYS A 38 14.16 19.78 -0.10
C LYS A 38 13.63 19.01 1.12
N THR A 39 13.58 19.66 2.29
CA THR A 39 13.12 19.02 3.53
C THR A 39 11.64 18.65 3.45
N ILE A 40 10.79 19.54 2.94
CA ILE A 40 9.35 19.31 2.77
C ILE A 40 9.11 18.23 1.71
N GLN A 41 9.77 18.32 0.55
CA GLN A 41 9.66 17.33 -0.52
C GLN A 41 10.07 15.95 -0.03
N ASN A 42 11.18 15.82 0.70
CA ASN A 42 11.63 14.52 1.19
C ASN A 42 10.64 13.88 2.17
N LYS A 43 10.06 14.69 3.07
CA LYS A 43 9.00 14.22 3.99
C LYS A 43 7.73 13.78 3.24
N LEU A 44 7.29 14.55 2.25
CA LEU A 44 6.11 14.22 1.44
C LEU A 44 6.34 12.97 0.58
N THR A 45 7.54 12.82 -0.01
CA THR A 45 7.91 11.64 -0.80
C THR A 45 7.91 10.38 0.06
N ASN A 46 8.53 10.41 1.25
CA ASN A 46 8.53 9.26 2.15
C ASN A 46 7.10 8.84 2.56
N LYS A 47 6.24 9.82 2.90
CA LYS A 47 4.83 9.55 3.20
C LYS A 47 4.10 8.91 2.00
N ARG A 48 4.32 9.40 0.79
CA ARG A 48 3.70 8.86 -0.43
C ARG A 48 4.19 7.44 -0.73
N VAL A 49 5.49 7.19 -0.66
CA VAL A 49 6.08 5.87 -0.89
C VAL A 49 5.49 4.83 0.06
N LEU A 50 5.31 5.20 1.33
CA LEU A 50 4.73 4.31 2.33
C LEU A 50 3.26 4.00 2.05
N LYS A 51 2.47 5.00 1.64
CA LYS A 51 1.09 4.77 1.19
C LYS A 51 1.03 3.85 -0.03
N ASP A 52 1.88 4.10 -1.03
CA ASP A 52 1.94 3.28 -2.24
C ASP A 52 2.28 1.82 -1.91
N HIS A 53 3.19 1.59 -0.96
CA HIS A 53 3.53 0.26 -0.46
C HIS A 53 2.31 -0.45 0.13
N PHE A 54 1.60 0.15 1.09
CA PHE A 54 0.41 -0.47 1.68
C PHE A 54 -0.74 -0.64 0.68
N ILE A 55 -0.91 0.30 -0.26
CA ILE A 55 -1.88 0.15 -1.36
C ILE A 55 -1.53 -1.07 -2.23
N CYS A 56 -0.25 -1.31 -2.51
CA CYS A 56 0.19 -2.52 -3.19
C CYS A 56 -0.10 -3.78 -2.37
N GLU A 57 0.20 -3.80 -1.07
CA GLU A 57 -0.12 -4.95 -0.21
C GLU A 57 -1.62 -5.26 -0.15
N ILE A 58 -2.49 -4.24 -0.10
CA ILE A 58 -3.94 -4.41 -0.16
C ILE A 58 -4.38 -5.01 -1.51
N LYS A 59 -3.76 -4.58 -2.61
CA LYS A 59 -4.03 -5.14 -3.94
C LYS A 59 -3.57 -6.59 -4.05
N GLU A 60 -2.40 -6.92 -3.51
CA GLU A 60 -1.92 -8.30 -3.43
C GLU A 60 -2.86 -9.16 -2.59
N LEU A 61 -3.32 -8.67 -1.44
CA LEU A 61 -4.29 -9.36 -0.61
C LEU A 61 -5.58 -9.68 -1.39
N ARG A 62 -6.09 -8.72 -2.17
CA ARG A 62 -7.24 -8.93 -3.06
C ARG A 62 -6.96 -10.05 -4.09
N VAL A 63 -5.77 -10.08 -4.67
CA VAL A 63 -5.37 -11.12 -5.64
C VAL A 63 -5.33 -12.48 -4.95
N ASP A 64 -4.72 -12.59 -3.77
CA ASP A 64 -4.63 -13.82 -3.00
C ASP A 64 -6.02 -14.41 -2.71
N TYR A 65 -6.97 -13.58 -2.27
CA TYR A 65 -8.35 -14.01 -2.04
C TYR A 65 -9.05 -14.46 -3.34
N ASN A 66 -8.89 -13.69 -4.42
CA ASN A 66 -9.50 -14.04 -5.70
C ASN A 66 -8.97 -15.35 -6.25
N ASP A 67 -7.67 -15.58 -6.18
CA ASP A 67 -7.05 -16.80 -6.69
C ASP A 67 -7.43 -18.01 -5.83
N TYR A 68 -7.54 -17.84 -4.52
CA TYR A 68 -8.08 -18.87 -3.64
C TYR A 68 -9.54 -19.23 -3.98
N ILE A 69 -10.38 -18.23 -4.19
CA ILE A 69 -11.78 -18.42 -4.61
C ILE A 69 -11.88 -19.11 -5.97
N LYS A 70 -11.04 -18.73 -6.95
CA LYS A 70 -10.96 -19.43 -8.25
C LYS A 70 -10.62 -20.90 -8.07
N ASN A 71 -9.66 -21.22 -7.18
CA ASN A 71 -9.30 -22.60 -6.86
C ASN A 71 -10.47 -23.38 -6.23
N CYS A 72 -11.31 -22.71 -5.42
CA CYS A 72 -12.55 -23.30 -4.91
C CYS A 72 -13.49 -23.67 -6.06
N TYR A 73 -13.69 -22.79 -7.05
CA TYR A 73 -14.56 -23.08 -8.19
C TYR A 73 -14.02 -24.19 -9.10
N ALA A 74 -12.70 -24.24 -9.28
CA ALA A 74 -12.02 -25.24 -10.10
C ALA A 74 -12.02 -26.65 -9.48
N GLY A 75 -12.34 -26.78 -8.19
CA GLY A 75 -12.32 -28.07 -7.49
C GLY A 75 -10.91 -28.55 -7.12
N ASN A 76 -9.93 -27.65 -7.11
CA ASN A 76 -8.52 -27.95 -6.84
C ASN A 76 -8.15 -27.76 -5.35
N LEU A 77 -9.15 -27.57 -4.49
CA LEU A 77 -8.95 -27.22 -3.10
C LEU A 77 -8.64 -28.45 -2.26
N ILE A 78 -7.48 -28.47 -1.61
CA ILE A 78 -7.09 -29.49 -0.64
C ILE A 78 -7.46 -29.00 0.78
N PRO A 79 -8.24 -29.75 1.58
CA PRO A 79 -8.73 -29.27 2.87
C PRO A 79 -7.64 -28.95 3.90
N GLN A 80 -6.58 -29.75 3.99
CA GLN A 80 -5.51 -29.45 4.95
C GLN A 80 -4.71 -28.20 4.56
N ASP A 81 -4.48 -27.99 3.26
CA ASP A 81 -3.83 -26.78 2.75
C ASP A 81 -4.71 -25.55 2.92
N THR A 82 -6.04 -25.72 2.89
CA THR A 82 -7.00 -24.66 3.15
C THR A 82 -6.85 -24.07 4.55
N LEU A 83 -6.73 -24.90 5.58
CA LEU A 83 -6.49 -24.40 6.95
C LEU A 83 -5.16 -23.63 7.04
N ARG A 84 -4.13 -24.13 6.37
CA ARG A 84 -2.83 -23.44 6.31
C ARG A 84 -2.94 -22.10 5.60
N TRP A 85 -3.65 -22.06 4.48
CA TRP A 85 -3.89 -20.84 3.72
C TRP A 85 -4.67 -19.81 4.55
N PHE A 86 -5.76 -20.21 5.21
CA PHE A 86 -6.51 -19.31 6.10
C PHE A 86 -5.65 -18.75 7.24
N LYS A 87 -4.77 -19.59 7.83
CA LYS A 87 -3.84 -19.12 8.86
C LYS A 87 -2.86 -18.07 8.31
N LEU A 88 -2.27 -18.32 7.13
CA LEU A 88 -1.32 -17.41 6.49
C LEU A 88 -1.98 -16.08 6.12
N ILE A 89 -3.15 -16.13 5.48
CA ILE A 89 -3.84 -14.91 5.05
C ILE A 89 -4.36 -14.11 6.25
N ASN A 90 -4.77 -14.77 7.34
CA ASN A 90 -5.13 -14.09 8.59
C ASN A 90 -3.93 -13.34 9.18
N ILE A 91 -2.76 -13.99 9.28
CA ILE A 91 -1.52 -13.35 9.74
C ILE A 91 -1.18 -12.15 8.85
N LYS A 92 -1.15 -12.33 7.52
CA LYS A 92 -0.86 -11.24 6.55
C LYS A 92 -1.84 -10.08 6.72
N THR A 93 -3.13 -10.38 6.83
CA THR A 93 -4.20 -9.37 7.01
C THR A 93 -4.04 -8.63 8.34
N THR A 94 -3.79 -9.34 9.45
CA THR A 94 -3.62 -8.73 10.77
C THR A 94 -2.41 -7.82 10.81
N HIS A 95 -1.25 -8.25 10.27
CA HIS A 95 -0.06 -7.41 10.22
C HIS A 95 -0.29 -6.14 9.40
N LEU A 96 -0.77 -6.29 8.15
CA LEU A 96 -1.11 -5.15 7.28
C LEU A 96 -2.06 -4.17 7.97
N MET A 97 -3.15 -4.67 8.57
CA MET A 97 -4.13 -3.80 9.21
C MET A 97 -3.61 -3.14 10.49
N ASN A 98 -2.74 -3.81 11.25
CA ASN A 98 -2.10 -3.20 12.42
C ASN A 98 -1.16 -2.07 12.01
N ASP A 99 -0.31 -2.29 11.01
CA ASP A 99 0.64 -1.28 10.53
C ASP A 99 -0.10 -0.08 9.93
N VAL A 100 -1.16 -0.33 9.15
CA VAL A 100 -2.04 0.71 8.61
C VAL A 100 -2.78 1.47 9.72
N GLN A 101 -3.25 0.77 10.76
CA GLN A 101 -3.91 1.40 11.91
C GLN A 101 -2.93 2.26 12.72
N GLU A 102 -1.70 1.79 12.93
CA GLU A 102 -0.66 2.54 13.67
C GLU A 102 -0.24 3.81 12.93
N LEU A 103 -0.04 3.71 11.61
CA LEU A 103 0.51 4.82 10.81
C LEU A 103 -0.55 5.80 10.32
N TYR A 104 -1.78 5.32 10.05
CA TYR A 104 -2.83 6.10 9.39
C TYR A 104 -4.15 6.16 10.16
N ASN A 105 -4.26 5.48 11.31
CA ASN A 105 -5.49 5.39 12.11
C ASN A 105 -6.70 4.88 11.29
N VAL A 106 -6.44 4.01 10.32
CA VAL A 106 -7.45 3.39 9.46
C VAL A 106 -7.74 1.98 9.96
N SER A 107 -8.99 1.74 10.35
CA SER A 107 -9.51 0.39 10.67
C SER A 107 -10.55 -0.05 9.66
N CYS A 108 -10.61 -1.35 9.39
CA CYS A 108 -11.58 -1.93 8.47
C CYS A 108 -12.09 -3.29 9.00
N PRO A 109 -13.08 -3.28 9.91
CA PRO A 109 -13.66 -4.50 10.46
C PRO A 109 -14.34 -5.37 9.40
N GLU A 110 -14.77 -4.76 8.29
CA GLU A 110 -15.40 -5.42 7.15
C GLU A 110 -14.46 -6.45 6.48
N LEU A 111 -13.15 -6.23 6.54
CA LEU A 111 -12.16 -7.20 6.02
C LEU A 111 -12.11 -8.47 6.87
N THR A 112 -12.21 -8.30 8.20
CA THR A 112 -12.31 -9.43 9.13
C THR A 112 -13.63 -10.18 8.94
N SER A 113 -14.74 -9.47 8.72
CA SER A 113 -16.03 -10.09 8.42
C SER A 113 -15.94 -10.93 7.14
N PHE A 114 -15.44 -10.34 6.05
CA PHE A 114 -15.24 -11.04 4.77
C PHE A 114 -14.41 -12.32 4.93
N HIS A 115 -13.28 -12.23 5.66
CA HIS A 115 -12.43 -13.39 5.92
C HIS A 115 -13.17 -14.50 6.67
N ASN A 116 -13.86 -14.14 7.76
CA ASN A 116 -14.59 -15.09 8.58
C ASN A 116 -15.75 -15.73 7.82
N ASP A 117 -16.54 -14.93 7.10
CA ASP A 117 -17.67 -15.42 6.31
C ASP A 117 -17.19 -16.40 5.23
N LEU A 118 -16.10 -16.07 4.53
CA LEU A 118 -15.51 -16.95 3.52
C LEU A 118 -15.03 -18.26 4.12
N ARG A 119 -14.31 -18.19 5.24
CA ARG A 119 -13.84 -19.36 5.97
C ARG A 119 -15.02 -20.23 6.38
N ASP A 120 -16.03 -19.65 6.99
CA ASP A 120 -17.15 -20.37 7.55
C ASP A 120 -17.98 -21.05 6.46
N ILE A 121 -18.20 -20.43 5.29
CA ILE A 121 -18.83 -21.10 4.15
C ILE A 121 -18.04 -22.33 3.72
N ILE A 122 -16.72 -22.18 3.59
CA ILE A 122 -15.87 -23.25 3.08
C ILE A 122 -15.79 -24.39 4.11
N THR A 123 -15.42 -24.09 5.35
CA THR A 123 -15.15 -25.11 6.37
C THR A 123 -16.40 -25.77 6.92
N ASN A 124 -17.54 -25.07 6.94
CA ASN A 124 -18.82 -25.64 7.40
C ASN A 124 -19.59 -26.34 6.26
N SER A 125 -19.08 -26.34 5.04
CA SER A 125 -19.68 -27.10 3.94
C SER A 125 -19.55 -28.60 4.18
N THR A 126 -20.56 -29.37 3.77
CA THR A 126 -20.54 -30.83 3.91
C THR A 126 -19.49 -31.43 2.98
N GLU A 127 -19.29 -30.82 1.81
CA GLU A 127 -18.28 -31.20 0.83
C GLU A 127 -16.87 -31.10 1.42
N TYR A 128 -16.56 -30.02 2.13
CA TYR A 128 -15.28 -29.86 2.80
C TYR A 128 -15.08 -30.90 3.91
N SER A 129 -16.09 -31.06 4.78
CA SER A 129 -16.04 -32.00 5.90
C SER A 129 -15.82 -33.45 5.44
N ASN A 130 -16.52 -33.87 4.38
CA ASN A 130 -16.40 -35.22 3.82
C ASN A 130 -15.01 -35.49 3.23
N ASN A 131 -14.36 -34.46 2.69
CA ASN A 131 -13.04 -34.58 2.06
C ASN A 131 -11.89 -34.27 3.02
N PHE A 132 -12.16 -33.78 4.23
CA PHE A 132 -11.13 -33.32 5.17
C PHE A 132 -10.18 -34.43 5.64
N ARG A 133 -10.73 -35.55 6.11
CA ARG A 133 -9.94 -36.73 6.54
C ARG A 133 -9.20 -37.41 5.40
N PRO A 134 -9.85 -37.73 4.25
CA PRO A 134 -9.14 -38.32 3.11
C PRO A 134 -8.19 -37.33 2.42
N ASN A 135 -8.30 -36.03 2.72
CA ASN A 135 -7.51 -34.95 2.15
C ASN A 135 -7.55 -34.91 0.62
N THR A 136 -8.71 -35.23 0.06
CA THR A 136 -8.96 -35.24 -1.38
C THR A 136 -9.46 -33.87 -1.87
N PRO A 137 -9.23 -33.54 -3.15
CA PRO A 137 -9.73 -32.28 -3.71
C PRO A 137 -11.24 -32.11 -3.52
N VAL A 138 -11.65 -30.93 -3.04
CA VAL A 138 -13.05 -30.63 -2.75
C VAL A 138 -13.73 -30.07 -3.99
N ILE A 139 -14.81 -30.71 -4.41
CA ILE A 139 -15.71 -30.19 -5.45
C ILE A 139 -16.95 -29.62 -4.76
N PHE A 140 -17.07 -28.30 -4.71
CA PHE A 140 -18.23 -27.64 -4.10
C PHE A 140 -19.48 -27.75 -4.95
N SER A 141 -20.62 -27.98 -4.30
CA SER A 141 -21.93 -27.97 -4.95
C SER A 141 -22.34 -26.58 -5.42
N SER A 142 -23.32 -26.52 -6.32
CA SER A 142 -23.91 -25.25 -6.79
C SER A 142 -24.46 -24.39 -5.64
N ARG A 143 -24.92 -25.02 -4.55
CA ARG A 143 -25.41 -24.30 -3.36
C ARG A 143 -24.26 -23.53 -2.70
N THR A 144 -23.17 -24.22 -2.39
CA THR A 144 -22.01 -23.62 -1.73
C THR A 144 -21.36 -22.56 -2.61
N LYS A 145 -21.26 -22.83 -3.93
CA LYS A 145 -20.81 -21.85 -4.93
C LYS A 145 -21.65 -20.58 -4.92
N ARG A 146 -22.98 -20.69 -4.88
CA ARG A 146 -23.88 -19.53 -4.77
C ARG A 146 -23.65 -18.73 -3.48
N GLN A 147 -23.36 -19.39 -2.36
CA GLN A 147 -23.06 -18.67 -1.11
C GLN A 147 -21.70 -17.94 -1.20
N MET A 148 -20.70 -18.55 -1.83
CA MET A 148 -19.42 -17.88 -2.14
C MET A 148 -19.62 -16.67 -3.06
N ASP A 149 -20.50 -16.75 -4.06
CA ASP A 149 -20.85 -15.63 -4.93
C ASP A 149 -21.48 -14.47 -4.12
N LEU A 150 -22.40 -14.79 -3.20
CA LEU A 150 -23.06 -13.79 -2.36
C LEU A 150 -22.07 -13.03 -1.48
N ILE A 151 -21.09 -13.71 -0.87
CA ILE A 151 -20.04 -13.02 -0.09
C ILE A 151 -19.23 -12.08 -0.98
N GLN A 152 -18.82 -12.54 -2.17
CA GLN A 152 -18.04 -11.72 -3.10
C GLN A 152 -18.82 -10.48 -3.54
N LEU A 153 -20.13 -10.61 -3.77
CA LEU A 153 -21.00 -9.48 -4.10
C LEU A 153 -21.13 -8.51 -2.93
N THR A 154 -21.39 -9.01 -1.71
CA THR A 154 -21.49 -8.18 -0.50
C THR A 154 -20.21 -7.37 -0.25
N HIS A 155 -19.05 -7.92 -0.61
CA HIS A 155 -17.75 -7.31 -0.35
C HIS A 155 -17.03 -6.80 -1.61
N TYR A 156 -17.71 -6.68 -2.75
CA TYR A 156 -17.10 -6.36 -4.05
C TYR A 156 -16.26 -5.07 -4.05
N GLY A 157 -16.65 -4.08 -3.22
CA GLY A 157 -15.96 -2.81 -3.07
C GLY A 157 -14.94 -2.71 -1.94
N LEU A 158 -14.81 -3.75 -1.11
CA LEU A 158 -14.04 -3.71 0.15
C LEU A 158 -12.59 -3.28 -0.05
N PHE A 159 -11.86 -3.97 -0.93
CA PHE A 159 -10.45 -3.67 -1.17
C PHE A 159 -10.25 -2.28 -1.80
N ASN A 160 -11.17 -1.84 -2.66
CA ASN A 160 -11.13 -0.49 -3.22
C ASN A 160 -11.39 0.58 -2.15
N LYS A 161 -12.32 0.31 -1.22
CA LYS A 161 -12.57 1.17 -0.06
C LYS A 161 -11.32 1.28 0.83
N LEU A 162 -10.66 0.16 1.11
CA LEU A 162 -9.40 0.13 1.85
C LEU A 162 -8.30 0.95 1.19
N VAL A 163 -8.08 0.76 -0.11
CA VAL A 163 -7.12 1.57 -0.89
C VAL A 163 -7.44 3.06 -0.78
N ARG A 164 -8.73 3.44 -0.88
CA ARG A 164 -9.14 4.83 -0.73
C ARG A 164 -8.84 5.38 0.67
N LEU A 165 -9.16 4.62 1.72
CA LEU A 165 -8.92 5.04 3.11
C LEU A 165 -7.42 5.27 3.38
N VAL A 166 -6.55 4.39 2.90
CA VAL A 166 -5.08 4.55 3.05
C VAL A 166 -4.56 5.73 2.21
N ASN A 167 -5.06 5.89 0.99
CA ASN A 167 -4.67 7.00 0.14
C ASN A 167 -5.04 8.36 0.74
N ASP A 168 -6.24 8.47 1.33
CA ASP A 168 -6.80 9.71 1.85
C ASP A 168 -6.35 10.03 3.29
N ALA A 169 -5.68 9.11 3.99
CA ALA A 169 -5.18 9.32 5.35
C ALA A 169 -4.07 10.38 5.42
N ASN A 170 -3.99 11.16 6.51
CA ASN A 170 -3.08 12.32 6.63
C ASN A 170 -1.67 11.99 7.15
#